data_AF-B7KXS3-F1
#
_entry.id   AF-B7KXS3-F1
#
_cell.length_a   1.000
_cell.length_b   1.000
_cell.length_c   1.000
_cell.angle_alpha   90.00
_cell.angle_beta   90.00
_cell.angle_gamma   90.00
#
_symmetry.space_group_name_H-M   'P 1'
#
loop_
_entity.id
_entity.type
_entity.pdbx_description
1 polymer ?
#
loop_
_entity_poly.entity_id
_entity_poly.type
_entity_poly.pdbx_seq_one_letter_code
_entity_poly.pdbx_strand_id
1 'polypeptide(L)'
;MPGYGTGMTMGEVAAAIANAGIPAPSKEMPPATALDGKQGTSSEFARADHTHAARVQRTVVTTAADGTYLWAFARPIVCPAGKLPPITYMVEDTGSPAVVQIVGRAFTNDAAAGTDTHTAVTVKAQRSRVLPAVLLSLTALVNFDVFGGAASGVKVNLWAADPTQ
;
A
#
# COMPACT_ATOMS: atom_id res chain seq x y z
N MET A 1 -38.74 33.42 -14.29
CA MET A 1 -38.08 32.19 -14.77
C MET A 1 -38.70 31.01 -14.06
N PRO A 2 -39.27 30.01 -14.75
CA PRO A 2 -39.85 28.84 -14.10
C PRO A 2 -38.71 28.02 -13.50
N GLY A 3 -38.69 27.92 -12.16
CA GLY A 3 -37.75 27.06 -11.44
C GLY A 3 -38.11 25.60 -11.68
N TYR A 4 -37.11 24.79 -12.01
CA TYR A 4 -37.19 23.35 -12.25
C TYR A 4 -37.65 22.56 -11.00
N GLY A 5 -38.94 22.65 -10.65
CA GLY A 5 -39.59 21.81 -9.64
C GLY A 5 -40.74 21.05 -10.30
N THR A 6 -40.79 19.74 -10.13
CA THR A 6 -41.72 18.79 -10.78
C THR A 6 -43.22 19.03 -10.51
N GLY A 7 -43.61 20.14 -9.88
CA GLY A 7 -44.98 20.41 -9.42
C GLY A 7 -45.42 19.53 -8.26
N MET A 8 -44.57 18.59 -7.82
CA MET A 8 -44.83 17.67 -6.72
C MET A 8 -44.24 18.20 -5.41
N THR A 9 -44.99 18.06 -4.33
CA THR A 9 -44.51 18.20 -2.96
C THR A 9 -43.51 17.10 -2.61
N MET A 10 -42.68 17.31 -1.58
CA MET A 10 -41.74 16.27 -1.13
C MET A 10 -42.45 14.96 -0.74
N GLY A 11 -43.68 15.03 -0.23
CA GLY A 11 -44.50 13.86 0.09
C GLY A 11 -44.97 13.09 -1.14
N GLU A 12 -45.37 13.80 -2.20
CA GLU A 12 -45.78 13.19 -3.47
C GLU A 12 -44.60 12.53 -4.19
N VAL A 13 -43.41 13.14 -4.14
CA VAL A 13 -42.18 12.53 -4.67
C VAL A 13 -41.82 11.27 -3.90
N ALA A 14 -41.90 11.29 -2.56
CA ALA A 14 -41.61 10.11 -1.74
C ALA A 14 -42.60 8.96 -2.00
N ALA A 15 -43.89 9.26 -2.16
CA ALA A 15 -44.91 8.27 -2.48
C ALA A 15 -44.72 7.68 -3.89
N ALA A 16 -44.35 8.50 -4.88
CA ALA A 16 -44.06 8.02 -6.23
C ALA A 16 -42.84 7.08 -6.26
N ILE A 17 -41.77 7.40 -5.52
CA ILE A 17 -40.57 6.55 -5.39
C ILE A 17 -40.93 5.21 -4.73
N ALA A 18 -41.72 5.25 -3.64
CA ALA A 18 -42.17 4.04 -2.95
C ALA A 18 -43.03 3.14 -3.85
N ASN A 19 -43.96 3.73 -4.62
CA ASN A 19 -44.84 3.01 -5.54
C ASN A 19 -44.11 2.44 -6.76
N ALA A 20 -43.00 3.06 -7.17
CA ALA A 20 -42.15 2.57 -8.26
C ALA A 20 -41.28 1.36 -7.85
N GLY A 21 -41.29 0.96 -6.57
CA GLY A 21 -40.48 -0.15 -6.07
C GLY A 21 -38.97 0.13 -6.14
N ILE A 22 -38.58 1.40 -6.22
CA ILE A 22 -37.17 1.81 -6.24
C ILE A 22 -36.60 1.56 -4.83
N PRO A 23 -35.53 0.77 -4.68
CA PRO A 23 -34.90 0.57 -3.38
C PRO A 23 -34.49 1.90 -2.75
N ALA A 24 -34.49 1.97 -1.42
CA ALA A 24 -33.95 3.13 -0.72
C ALA A 24 -32.40 3.14 -0.82
N PRO A 25 -31.74 4.31 -0.67
CA PRO A 25 -30.30 4.34 -0.46
C PRO A 25 -29.97 3.87 0.95
N SER A 26 -28.76 3.37 1.17
CA SER A 26 -28.27 3.19 2.53
C SER A 26 -28.16 4.54 3.25
N LYS A 27 -28.41 4.52 4.56
CA LYS A 27 -28.17 5.66 5.45
C LYS A 27 -26.77 5.63 6.08
N GLU A 28 -26.07 4.51 5.92
CA GLU A 28 -24.74 4.31 6.46
C GLU A 28 -23.68 4.77 5.46
N MET A 29 -22.60 5.36 5.96
CA MET A 29 -21.43 5.68 5.15
C MET A 29 -20.67 4.38 4.86
N PRO A 30 -20.43 4.02 3.57
CA PRO A 30 -19.63 2.84 3.26
C PRO A 30 -18.17 3.03 3.71
N PRO A 31 -17.46 1.93 4.02
CA PRO A 31 -16.03 1.99 4.25
C PRO A 31 -15.31 2.47 2.99
N ALA A 32 -14.29 3.32 3.15
CA ALA A 32 -13.59 3.93 2.02
C ALA A 32 -12.95 2.89 1.08
N THR A 33 -12.28 1.88 1.65
CA THR A 33 -11.66 0.75 0.93
C THR A 33 -11.49 -0.44 1.88
N ALA A 34 -11.26 -1.64 1.35
CA ALA A 34 -10.80 -2.80 2.11
C ALA A 34 -9.65 -3.50 1.38
N LEU A 35 -8.89 -4.37 2.07
CA LEU A 35 -7.81 -5.16 1.44
C LEU A 35 -8.33 -6.05 0.30
N ASP A 36 -9.55 -6.56 0.48
CA ASP A 36 -10.31 -7.31 -0.51
C ASP A 36 -11.61 -6.58 -0.83
N GLY A 37 -11.94 -6.52 -2.11
CA GLY A 37 -13.22 -5.98 -2.58
C GLY A 37 -14.36 -6.96 -2.31
N LYS A 38 -15.53 -6.43 -1.97
CA LYS A 38 -16.75 -7.20 -1.74
C LYS A 38 -17.93 -6.48 -2.39
N GLN A 39 -18.81 -7.24 -3.03
CA GLN A 39 -19.98 -6.70 -3.72
C GLN A 39 -21.09 -6.22 -2.75
N GLY A 40 -21.02 -6.64 -1.49
CA GLY A 40 -22.11 -6.46 -0.54
C GLY A 40 -23.30 -7.38 -0.86
N THR A 41 -24.21 -7.47 0.09
CA THR A 41 -25.44 -8.27 0.08
C THR A 41 -26.71 -7.41 0.17
N SER A 42 -26.59 -6.11 0.47
CA SER A 42 -27.72 -5.18 0.57
C SER A 42 -28.49 -5.05 -0.76
N SER A 43 -29.81 -4.95 -0.64
CA SER A 43 -30.72 -4.65 -1.76
C SER A 43 -30.87 -3.14 -2.03
N GLU A 44 -30.25 -2.29 -1.21
CA GLU A 44 -30.22 -0.84 -1.41
C GLU A 44 -29.45 -0.48 -2.69
N PHE A 45 -29.83 0.60 -3.37
CA PHE A 45 -29.13 0.99 -4.60
C PHE A 45 -27.75 1.61 -4.33
N ALA A 46 -27.58 2.25 -3.18
CA ALA A 46 -26.32 2.76 -2.67
C ALA A 46 -25.92 1.90 -1.47
N ARG A 47 -25.30 0.75 -1.73
CA ARG A 47 -24.99 -0.27 -0.73
C ARG A 47 -23.90 0.22 0.23
N ALA A 48 -24.15 0.22 1.54
CA ALA A 48 -23.08 0.51 2.51
C ALA A 48 -22.14 -0.68 2.75
N ASP A 49 -22.53 -1.89 2.32
CA ASP A 49 -21.80 -3.14 2.58
C ASP A 49 -20.92 -3.61 1.41
N HIS A 50 -20.80 -2.81 0.35
CA HIS A 50 -19.80 -3.03 -0.71
C HIS A 50 -18.47 -2.35 -0.34
N THR A 51 -17.35 -2.92 -0.83
CA THR A 51 -16.02 -2.38 -0.60
C THR A 51 -15.20 -2.35 -1.89
N HIS A 52 -14.41 -1.30 -2.06
CA HIS A 52 -13.40 -1.22 -3.12
C HIS A 52 -12.08 -1.83 -2.62
N ALA A 53 -11.47 -2.67 -3.45
CA ALA A 53 -10.19 -3.29 -3.12
C ALA A 53 -9.05 -2.26 -3.18
N ALA A 54 -8.37 -2.06 -2.05
CA ALA A 54 -7.08 -1.38 -2.02
C ALA A 54 -6.02 -2.31 -2.63
N ARG A 55 -5.55 -1.96 -3.83
CA ARG A 55 -4.47 -2.66 -4.53
C ARG A 55 -3.07 -2.22 -4.05
N VAL A 56 -3.02 -1.42 -2.99
CA VAL A 56 -1.80 -0.97 -2.33
C VAL A 56 -1.92 -1.24 -0.83
N GLN A 57 -0.92 -1.90 -0.28
CA GLN A 57 -0.74 -2.09 1.15
C GLN A 57 0.29 -1.10 1.65
N ARG A 58 0.04 -0.53 2.82
CA ARG A 58 0.96 0.41 3.49
C ARG A 58 1.24 -0.04 4.90
N THR A 59 2.48 0.11 5.34
CA THR A 59 2.83 -0.03 6.75
C THR A 59 3.86 1.04 7.15
N VAL A 60 3.93 1.35 8.43
CA VAL A 60 4.96 2.21 9.01
C VAL A 60 5.70 1.39 10.05
N VAL A 61 7.01 1.25 9.85
CA VAL A 61 7.86 0.34 10.61
C VAL A 61 9.03 1.10 11.21
N THR A 62 9.64 0.52 12.24
CA THR A 62 10.90 1.00 12.80
C THR A 62 11.92 -0.13 12.70
N THR A 63 13.09 0.14 12.11
CA THR A 63 14.12 -0.88 11.90
C THR A 63 14.72 -1.38 13.23
N ALA A 64 15.06 -2.66 13.25
CA ALA A 64 15.73 -3.32 14.38
C ALA A 64 17.19 -2.85 14.54
N ALA A 65 17.88 -3.35 15.57
CA ALA A 65 19.26 -2.98 15.87
C ALA A 65 20.25 -3.22 14.71
N ASP A 66 20.00 -4.24 13.88
CA ASP A 66 20.77 -4.57 12.68
C ASP A 66 20.32 -3.79 11.43
N GLY A 67 19.41 -2.83 11.61
CA GLY A 67 18.85 -1.99 10.57
C GLY A 67 17.82 -2.70 9.69
N THR A 68 17.46 -3.95 9.99
CA THR A 68 16.49 -4.70 9.20
C THR A 68 15.06 -4.59 9.73
N TYR A 69 14.10 -4.90 8.87
CA TYR A 69 12.72 -5.16 9.26
C TYR A 69 12.07 -6.13 8.27
N LEU A 70 11.39 -7.16 8.77
CA LEU A 70 10.58 -8.08 7.97
C LEU A 70 9.14 -7.59 7.97
N TRP A 71 8.67 -7.16 6.80
CA TRP A 71 7.27 -6.84 6.58
C TRP A 71 6.54 -8.02 5.94
N ALA A 72 5.67 -8.67 6.72
CA ALA A 72 4.70 -9.62 6.20
C ALA A 72 3.51 -8.87 5.60
N PHE A 73 3.16 -9.20 4.35
CA PHE A 73 2.01 -8.60 3.69
C PHE A 73 0.71 -9.09 4.33
N ALA A 74 -0.25 -8.18 4.51
CA ALA A 74 -1.58 -8.53 5.01
C ALA A 74 -2.34 -9.39 3.99
N ARG A 75 -2.07 -9.16 2.70
CA ARG A 75 -2.52 -10.00 1.58
C ARG A 75 -1.33 -10.37 0.70
N PRO A 76 -1.16 -11.65 0.31
CA PRO A 76 -0.13 -12.02 -0.64
C PRO A 76 -0.29 -11.28 -1.97
N ILE A 77 0.85 -10.92 -2.59
CA ILE A 77 0.87 -10.23 -3.88
C ILE A 77 1.32 -11.24 -4.94
N VAL A 78 0.43 -11.53 -5.88
CA VAL A 78 0.69 -12.47 -6.98
C VAL A 78 1.25 -11.70 -8.16
N CYS A 79 2.38 -12.15 -8.68
CA CYS A 79 3.03 -11.60 -9.86
C CYS A 79 3.24 -12.72 -10.90
N PRO A 80 3.40 -12.41 -12.20
CA PRO A 80 3.92 -13.39 -13.15
C PRO A 80 5.27 -13.95 -12.66
N ALA A 81 5.56 -15.21 -12.98
CA ALA A 81 6.80 -15.86 -12.54
C ALA A 81 8.04 -15.03 -12.94
N GLY A 82 8.97 -14.84 -12.00
CA GLY A 82 10.16 -14.02 -12.16
C GLY A 82 9.93 -12.51 -12.11
N LYS A 83 8.68 -12.05 -11.87
CA LYS A 83 8.35 -10.65 -11.63
C LYS A 83 8.21 -10.37 -10.14
N LEU A 84 8.41 -9.11 -9.78
CA LEU A 84 8.41 -8.65 -8.40
C LEU A 84 7.28 -7.64 -8.18
N PRO A 85 6.70 -7.60 -6.98
CA PRO A 85 5.74 -6.57 -6.62
C PRO A 85 6.43 -5.20 -6.61
N PRO A 86 5.80 -4.15 -7.15
CA PRO A 86 6.25 -2.77 -6.97
C PRO A 86 6.27 -2.41 -5.48
N ILE A 87 7.43 -2.01 -4.98
CA ILE A 87 7.60 -1.58 -3.60
C ILE A 87 8.31 -0.24 -3.59
N THR A 88 7.78 0.67 -2.80
CA THR A 88 8.39 1.98 -2.55
C THR A 88 8.43 2.27 -1.06
N TYR A 89 9.26 3.23 -0.68
CA TYR A 89 9.45 3.60 0.71
C TYR A 89 9.69 5.10 0.85
N MET A 90 9.45 5.60 2.06
CA MET A 90 9.79 6.94 2.50
C MET A 90 10.40 6.82 3.89
N VAL A 91 11.60 7.35 4.07
CA VAL A 91 12.23 7.46 5.38
C VAL A 91 11.61 8.66 6.10
N GLU A 92 11.09 8.46 7.31
CA GLU A 92 10.46 9.50 8.14
C GLU A 92 11.41 10.04 9.23
N ASP A 93 12.67 9.59 9.25
CA ASP A 93 13.68 10.02 10.21
C ASP A 93 14.27 11.39 9.84
N THR A 94 14.43 12.29 10.82
CA THR A 94 14.89 13.68 10.65
C THR A 94 16.36 13.89 11.01
N GLY A 95 17.08 12.83 11.39
CA GLY A 95 18.50 12.89 11.73
C GLY A 95 19.41 12.78 10.50
N SER A 96 20.24 11.73 10.48
CA SER A 96 21.19 11.48 9.41
C SER A 96 20.52 10.80 8.21
N PRO A 97 20.92 11.10 6.96
CA PRO A 97 20.31 10.46 5.79
C PRO A 97 20.44 8.93 5.87
N ALA A 98 19.34 8.24 5.62
CA ALA A 98 19.28 6.79 5.56
C ALA A 98 18.74 6.35 4.20
N VAL A 99 19.30 5.27 3.67
CA VAL A 99 18.82 4.60 2.47
C VAL A 99 18.24 3.26 2.88
N VAL A 100 17.08 2.93 2.30
CA VAL A 100 16.43 1.65 2.55
C VAL A 100 16.56 0.81 1.29
N GLN A 101 16.95 -0.44 1.47
CA GLN A 101 17.06 -1.43 0.41
C GLN A 101 16.19 -2.64 0.73
N ILE A 102 15.66 -3.28 -0.30
CA ILE A 102 15.00 -4.58 -0.16
C ILE A 102 16.09 -5.64 -0.26
N VAL A 103 16.31 -6.38 0.83
CA VAL A 103 17.41 -7.36 0.95
C VAL A 103 16.92 -8.81 0.96
N GLY A 104 15.61 -9.02 1.11
CA GLY A 104 15.02 -10.35 1.11
C GLY A 104 13.56 -10.33 0.68
N ARG A 105 13.09 -11.44 0.13
CA ARG A 105 11.70 -11.66 -0.28
C ARG A 105 11.31 -13.09 0.04
N ALA A 106 10.12 -13.26 0.62
CA ALA A 106 9.51 -14.57 0.81
C ALA A 106 8.41 -14.74 -0.24
N PHE A 107 8.52 -15.80 -1.05
CA PHE A 107 7.53 -16.12 -2.06
C PHE A 107 7.48 -17.63 -2.33
N THR A 108 6.35 -18.10 -2.85
CA THR A 108 6.21 -19.44 -3.43
C THR A 108 6.03 -19.33 -4.94
N ASN A 109 6.55 -20.30 -5.68
CA ASN A 109 6.38 -20.40 -7.12
C ASN A 109 5.30 -21.44 -7.43
N ASP A 110 4.33 -21.07 -8.28
CA ASP A 110 3.41 -21.99 -8.92
C ASP A 110 3.75 -22.06 -10.42
N ALA A 111 4.52 -23.10 -10.78
CA ALA A 111 4.94 -23.32 -12.15
C ALA A 111 3.78 -23.64 -13.10
N ALA A 112 2.69 -24.24 -12.60
CA ALA A 112 1.53 -24.58 -13.41
C ALA A 112 0.70 -23.33 -13.74
N ALA A 113 0.55 -22.42 -12.77
CA ALA A 113 -0.12 -21.14 -12.99
C ALA A 113 0.81 -20.07 -13.61
N GLY A 114 2.12 -20.30 -13.67
CA GLY A 114 3.11 -19.33 -14.15
C GLY A 114 3.20 -18.08 -13.27
N THR A 115 3.05 -18.24 -11.95
CA THR A 115 2.99 -17.12 -11.00
C THR A 115 3.88 -17.31 -9.78
N ASP A 116 4.33 -16.19 -9.21
CA ASP A 116 4.99 -16.12 -7.91
C ASP A 116 4.07 -15.42 -6.90
N THR A 117 3.84 -16.05 -5.75
CA THR A 117 3.03 -15.49 -4.65
C THR A 117 3.96 -14.95 -3.56
N HIS A 118 4.10 -13.62 -3.50
CA HIS A 118 4.95 -12.94 -2.52
C HIS A 118 4.19 -12.71 -1.21
N THR A 119 4.76 -13.12 -0.08
CA THR A 119 4.12 -13.05 1.25
C THR A 119 4.82 -12.09 2.20
N ALA A 120 6.10 -11.81 2.00
CA ALA A 120 6.84 -10.87 2.84
C ALA A 120 8.06 -10.29 2.13
N VAL A 121 8.55 -9.16 2.64
CA VAL A 121 9.82 -8.54 2.25
C VAL A 121 10.65 -8.13 3.45
N THR A 122 11.96 -8.31 3.35
CA THR A 122 12.92 -7.79 4.32
C THR A 122 13.54 -6.54 3.75
N VAL A 123 13.44 -5.44 4.49
CA VAL A 123 14.15 -4.20 4.20
C VAL A 123 15.34 -4.04 5.12
N LYS A 124 16.37 -3.32 4.66
CA LYS A 124 17.52 -2.91 5.45
C LYS A 124 17.75 -1.42 5.26
N ALA A 125 17.75 -0.68 6.36
CA ALA A 125 18.18 0.70 6.41
C ALA A 125 19.68 0.78 6.69
N GLN A 126 20.38 1.62 5.94
CA GLN A 126 21.79 1.94 6.13
C GLN A 126 21.96 3.46 6.14
N ARG A 127 22.84 3.98 6.99
CA ARG A 127 23.16 5.42 6.98
C ARG A 127 24.07 5.70 5.81
N SER A 128 23.78 6.72 5.01
CA SER A 128 24.77 7.16 4.02
C SER A 128 25.93 7.86 4.73
N ARG A 129 27.12 7.75 4.13
CA ARG A 129 28.32 8.44 4.60
C ARG A 129 28.85 9.33 3.48
N VAL A 130 29.23 10.54 3.85
CA VAL A 130 29.98 11.43 2.96
C VAL A 130 31.41 10.94 2.91
N LEU A 131 31.98 10.90 1.71
CA LEU A 131 33.39 10.59 1.52
C LEU A 131 34.26 11.62 2.27
N PRO A 132 35.10 11.22 3.24
CA PRO A 132 36.00 12.15 3.92
C PRO A 132 36.95 12.85 2.94
N ALA A 133 37.08 14.18 3.06
CA ALA A 133 38.00 14.98 2.24
C ALA A 133 39.50 14.63 2.44
N VAL A 134 39.82 13.87 3.48
CA VAL A 134 41.18 13.41 3.85
C VAL A 134 41.53 12.02 3.28
N LEU A 135 40.65 11.40 2.50
CA LEU A 135 40.98 10.19 1.75
C LEU A 135 41.91 10.53 0.59
N LEU A 136 43.21 10.50 0.87
CA LEU A 136 44.28 10.81 -0.08
C LEU A 136 44.79 9.58 -0.85
N SER A 137 44.35 8.36 -0.49
CA SER A 137 44.83 7.13 -1.12
C SER A 137 43.72 6.38 -1.87
N LEU A 138 44.05 5.96 -3.10
CA LEU A 138 43.15 5.20 -3.98
C LEU A 138 42.71 3.88 -3.34
N THR A 139 43.60 3.19 -2.61
CA THR A 139 43.31 1.94 -1.90
C THR A 139 42.22 2.08 -0.84
N ALA A 140 42.14 3.23 -0.17
CA ALA A 140 41.10 3.49 0.81
C ALA A 140 39.78 3.92 0.15
N LEU A 141 39.81 4.43 -1.08
CA LEU A 141 38.63 4.69 -1.90
C LEU A 141 37.96 3.40 -2.40
N VAL A 142 38.76 2.43 -2.85
CA VAL A 142 38.26 1.13 -3.37
C VAL A 142 37.51 0.34 -2.29
N ASN A 143 37.86 0.54 -1.02
CA ASN A 143 37.20 -0.10 0.12
C ASN A 143 36.19 0.81 0.84
N PHE A 144 35.90 2.01 0.30
CA PHE A 144 34.96 2.92 0.93
C PHE A 144 33.52 2.53 0.60
N ASP A 145 32.75 2.17 1.62
CA ASP A 145 31.31 1.97 1.49
C ASP A 145 30.56 3.30 1.71
N VAL A 146 29.90 3.77 0.66
CA VAL A 146 29.06 4.97 0.68
C VAL A 146 27.82 4.75 1.56
N PHE A 147 27.42 3.50 1.74
CA PHE A 147 26.41 3.10 2.71
C PHE A 147 27.12 2.54 3.94
N GLY A 148 27.07 3.27 5.04
CA GLY A 148 27.68 2.84 6.29
C GLY A 148 27.01 1.60 6.90
N GLY A 149 27.27 1.42 8.20
CA GLY A 149 26.66 0.35 8.98
C GLY A 149 25.12 0.45 9.06
N ALA A 150 24.53 -0.63 9.56
CA ALA A 150 23.12 -0.75 9.87
C ALA A 150 22.54 0.50 10.56
N ALA A 151 21.38 0.95 10.10
CA ALA A 151 20.66 2.07 10.70
C ALA A 151 19.51 1.56 11.57
N SER A 152 19.77 1.47 12.88
CA SER A 152 18.76 1.12 13.89
C SER A 152 17.77 2.26 14.14
N GLY A 153 16.53 1.92 14.50
CA GLY A 153 15.53 2.89 14.95
C GLY A 153 15.01 3.82 13.84
N VAL A 154 15.27 3.51 12.57
CA VAL A 154 14.81 4.32 11.45
C VAL A 154 13.34 4.03 11.20
N LYS A 155 12.52 5.09 11.26
CA LYS A 155 11.11 5.01 10.89
C LYS A 155 10.97 5.05 9.37
N VAL A 156 10.34 4.02 8.81
CA VAL A 156 10.16 3.87 7.37
C VAL A 156 8.68 3.60 7.06
N ASN A 157 8.13 4.38 6.15
CA ASN A 157 6.82 4.16 5.57
C ASN A 157 7.00 3.35 4.29
N LEU A 158 6.36 2.19 4.21
CA LEU A 158 6.51 1.21 3.14
C LEU A 158 5.19 1.06 2.41
N TRP A 159 5.26 0.95 1.09
CA TRP A 159 4.12 0.64 0.24
C TRP A 159 4.45 -0.51 -0.70
N ALA A 160 3.52 -1.43 -0.87
CA ALA A 160 3.58 -2.51 -1.83
C ALA A 160 2.28 -2.53 -2.63
N ALA A 161 2.38 -2.56 -3.94
CA ALA A 161 1.23 -2.59 -4.84
C ALA A 161 1.09 -3.96 -5.49
N ASP A 162 -0.14 -4.35 -5.82
CA ASP A 162 -0.36 -5.38 -6.82
C ASP A 162 0.19 -4.87 -8.17
N PRO A 163 0.83 -5.73 -8.98
CA PRO A 163 1.22 -5.33 -10.33
C PRO A 163 -0.03 -4.87 -11.09
N THR A 164 0.03 -3.67 -11.66
CA THR A 164 -1.04 -3.15 -12.51
C THR A 164 -1.15 -4.05 -13.75
N GLN A 165 -2.37 -4.47 -14.07
CA GLN A 165 -2.67 -5.15 -15.33
C GLN A 165 -2.36 -4.26 -16.53
#